data_AF-A0A968RVR4-F1
#
_entry.id   AF-A0A968RVR4-F1
#
_cell.length_a   1.000
_cell.length_b   1.000
_cell.length_c   1.000
_cell.angle_alpha   90.00
_cell.angle_beta   90.00
_cell.angle_gamma   90.00
#
_symmetry.space_group_name_H-M   'P 1'
#
loop_
_entity.id
_entity.type
_entity.pdbx_description
1 polymer ?
#
loop_
_entity_poly.entity_id
_entity_poly.type
_entity_poly.pdbx_seq_one_letter_code
_entity_poly.pdbx_strand_id
1 'polypeptide(L)'
;MINTVHDYYLMPFLPLIYVVVSYGIHQLMQRNKLWQATVIVLCLVMPYFTMKTIQPYWQIEMSGFNNDFFKYRTALRAAAPADALCIMLNDHTNYIVPYQIDKRGYLFTGDQLPADWVADMINRFEAQYLYSDSRIVDENPAVAFYFDHLVVEKGSVRVYQLKSKSAITQ
;
A
#
# COMPACT_ATOMS: atom_id res chain seq x y z
N MET A 1 15.94 -18.85 3.42
CA MET A 1 15.71 -17.53 2.81
C MET A 1 14.21 -17.43 2.66
N ILE A 2 13.57 -16.70 3.56
CA ILE A 2 12.13 -16.41 3.47
C ILE A 2 12.02 -15.33 2.40
N ASN A 3 11.67 -15.74 1.18
CA ASN A 3 11.71 -14.94 -0.04
C ASN A 3 10.41 -15.06 -0.87
N THR A 4 9.40 -15.79 -0.39
CA THR A 4 8.15 -16.04 -1.11
C THR A 4 6.93 -15.60 -0.30
N VAL A 5 5.85 -15.28 -1.02
CA VAL A 5 4.59 -14.71 -0.51
C VAL A 5 3.98 -15.51 0.65
N HIS A 6 4.44 -16.73 0.90
CA HIS A 6 3.83 -17.69 1.83
C HIS A 6 4.70 -18.10 3.00
N ASP A 7 5.86 -17.48 3.20
CA ASP A 7 6.78 -17.89 4.27
C ASP A 7 6.26 -17.61 5.69
N TYR A 8 5.20 -16.81 5.82
CA TYR A 8 4.48 -16.68 7.08
C TYR A 8 3.86 -18.00 7.56
N TYR A 9 3.71 -19.01 6.69
CA TYR A 9 3.35 -20.37 7.10
C TYR A 9 4.40 -21.02 8.00
N LEU A 10 5.60 -20.46 8.09
CA LEU A 10 6.62 -20.93 9.03
C LEU A 10 6.44 -20.36 10.44
N MET A 11 5.61 -19.32 10.64
CA MET A 11 5.41 -18.70 11.95
C MET A 11 4.95 -19.68 13.04
N PRO A 12 4.04 -20.64 12.78
CA PRO A 12 3.64 -21.63 13.79
C PRO A 12 4.80 -22.52 14.28
N PHE A 13 5.87 -22.67 13.48
CA PHE A 13 7.05 -23.44 13.86
C PHE A 13 8.09 -22.62 14.64
N LEU A 14 7.98 -21.29 14.67
CA LEU A 14 8.93 -20.43 15.40
C LEU A 14 9.07 -20.80 16.88
N PRO A 15 8.01 -21.11 17.65
CA PRO A 15 8.16 -21.55 19.03
C PRO A 15 9.04 -22.79 19.18
N LEU A 16 8.90 -23.79 18.28
CA LEU A 16 9.70 -25.01 18.30
C LEU A 16 11.16 -24.72 17.93
N ILE A 17 11.38 -23.88 16.91
CA ILE A 17 12.71 -23.43 16.51
C ILE A 17 13.39 -22.70 17.68
N TYR A 18 12.66 -21.84 18.40
CA TYR A 18 13.21 -21.13 19.55
C TYR A 18 13.63 -22.05 20.70
N VAL A 19 12.95 -23.18 20.92
CA VAL A 19 13.39 -24.17 21.91
C VAL A 19 14.76 -24.75 21.53
N VAL A 20 14.93 -25.16 20.27
CA VAL A 20 16.20 -25.72 19.77
C VAL A 20 17.33 -24.67 19.85
N VAL A 21 17.05 -23.44 19.41
CA VAL A 21 18.02 -22.34 19.46
C VAL A 21 18.40 -22.01 20.90
N SER A 22 17.43 -21.91 21.81
CA SER A 22 17.67 -21.59 23.22
C SER A 22 18.48 -22.68 23.91
N TYR A 23 18.20 -23.97 23.61
CA TYR A 23 19.01 -25.08 24.10
C TYR A 23 20.45 -25.01 23.57
N GLY A 24 20.64 -24.72 22.28
CA GLY A 24 21.98 -24.52 21.72
C GLY A 24 22.76 -23.41 22.40
N ILE A 25 22.11 -22.26 22.66
CA ILE A 25 22.67 -21.14 23.41
C ILE A 25 23.06 -21.60 24.83
N HIS A 26 22.17 -22.32 25.51
CA HIS A 26 22.43 -22.84 26.86
C HIS A 26 23.68 -23.73 26.90
N GLN A 27 23.82 -24.65 25.94
CA GLN A 27 25.00 -25.52 25.86
C GLN A 27 26.30 -24.74 25.61
N LEU A 28 26.25 -23.67 24.81
CA LEU A 28 27.41 -22.80 24.57
C LEU A 28 27.78 -21.98 25.82
N MET A 29 26.78 -21.53 26.57
CA MET A 29 26.99 -20.78 27.82
C MET A 29 27.66 -21.63 28.91
N GLN A 30 27.55 -22.96 28.87
CA GLN A 30 28.20 -23.85 29.84
C GLN A 30 29.66 -24.21 29.49
N ARG A 31 30.18 -23.83 28.31
CA ARG A 31 31.51 -24.26 27.83
C ARG A 31 32.67 -23.56 28.55
N ASN A 32 33.13 -22.43 28.04
CA ASN A 32 34.22 -21.64 28.61
C ASN A 32 33.91 -20.15 28.45
N LYS A 33 34.68 -19.29 29.13
CA LYS A 33 34.46 -17.83 29.14
C LYS A 33 34.50 -17.22 27.73
N LEU A 34 35.30 -17.78 26.82
CA LEU A 34 35.36 -17.32 25.43
C LEU A 34 34.01 -17.53 24.72
N TRP A 35 33.44 -18.74 24.80
CA TRP A 35 32.13 -19.02 24.21
C TRP A 35 31.01 -18.20 24.84
N GLN A 36 31.02 -18.03 26.15
CA GLN A 36 30.06 -17.15 26.85
C GLN A 36 30.15 -15.71 26.34
N ALA A 37 31.37 -15.16 26.26
CA ALA A 37 31.59 -13.82 25.74
C ALA A 37 31.13 -13.69 24.29
N THR A 38 31.42 -14.66 23.43
CA THR A 38 30.96 -14.69 22.04
C THR A 38 29.43 -14.65 21.95
N VAL A 39 28.73 -15.49 22.72
CA VAL A 39 27.26 -15.50 22.74
C VAL A 39 26.72 -14.14 23.17
N ILE A 40 27.24 -13.58 24.26
CA ILE A 40 26.82 -12.27 24.77
C ILE A 40 27.04 -11.17 23.71
N VAL A 41 28.23 -11.13 23.10
CA VAL A 41 28.54 -10.16 22.05
C VAL A 41 27.59 -10.31 20.87
N LEU A 42 27.33 -11.54 20.40
CA LEU A 42 26.39 -11.76 19.29
C LEU A 42 24.97 -11.33 19.65
N CYS A 43 24.49 -11.61 20.87
CA CYS A 43 23.18 -11.16 21.34
C CYS A 43 23.07 -9.63 21.44
N LEU A 44 24.17 -8.93 21.74
CA LEU A 44 24.22 -7.46 21.76
C LEU A 44 24.35 -6.86 20.36
N VAL A 45 25.07 -7.54 19.47
CA VAL A 45 25.33 -7.07 18.11
C VAL A 45 24.14 -7.33 17.18
N MET A 46 23.39 -8.41 17.38
CA MET A 46 22.24 -8.75 16.54
C MET A 46 21.16 -7.65 16.45
N PRO A 47 20.65 -7.03 17.55
CA PRO A 47 19.62 -5.99 17.42
C PRO A 47 20.14 -4.77 16.64
N TYR A 48 21.42 -4.43 16.78
CA TYR A 48 22.03 -3.34 16.03
C TYR A 48 22.00 -3.60 14.52
N PHE A 49 22.46 -4.78 14.09
CA PHE A 49 22.41 -5.15 12.67
C PHE A 49 20.98 -5.34 12.15
N THR A 50 20.08 -5.93 12.95
CA THR A 50 18.67 -6.04 12.61
C THR A 50 18.05 -4.66 12.39
N MET A 51 18.23 -3.72 13.32
CA MET A 51 17.75 -2.34 13.17
C MET A 51 18.31 -1.70 11.90
N LYS A 52 19.63 -1.75 11.68
CA LYS A 52 20.26 -1.16 10.50
C LYS A 52 19.74 -1.75 9.19
N THR A 53 19.45 -3.06 9.17
CA THR A 53 18.97 -3.78 7.98
C THR A 53 17.50 -3.49 7.70
N ILE A 54 16.68 -3.40 8.75
CA ILE A 54 15.23 -3.23 8.65
C ILE A 54 14.82 -1.76 8.51
N GLN A 55 15.60 -0.82 9.05
CA GLN A 55 15.27 0.61 9.04
C GLN A 55 14.86 1.17 7.65
N PRO A 56 15.57 0.85 6.54
CA PRO A 56 15.19 1.36 5.22
C PRO A 56 13.79 0.89 4.78
N TYR A 57 13.34 -0.30 5.19
CA TYR A 57 12.02 -0.83 4.82
C TYR A 57 10.85 -0.09 5.48
N TRP A 58 11.12 0.76 6.46
CA TRP A 58 10.11 1.64 7.08
C TRP A 58 10.00 3.00 6.38
N GLN A 59 10.82 3.24 5.34
CA GLN A 59 10.75 4.45 4.54
C GLN A 59 9.63 4.34 3.50
N ILE A 60 8.98 5.46 3.18
CA ILE A 60 7.85 5.50 2.24
C ILE A 60 8.30 5.01 0.85
N GLU A 61 9.54 5.30 0.49
CA GLU A 61 10.20 4.90 -0.75
C GLU A 61 10.27 3.37 -0.93
N MET A 62 10.26 2.62 0.16
CA MET A 62 10.26 1.15 0.15
C MET A 62 8.85 0.55 0.28
N SER A 63 7.79 1.38 0.26
CA SER A 63 6.41 0.90 0.38
C SER A 63 5.93 0.08 -0.83
N GLY A 64 6.66 0.13 -1.95
CA GLY A 64 6.22 -0.50 -3.21
C GLY A 64 4.96 0.15 -3.79
N PHE A 65 4.63 1.36 -3.33
CA PHE A 65 3.43 2.09 -3.68
C PHE A 65 3.77 3.51 -4.12
N ASN A 66 2.82 4.19 -4.76
CA ASN A 66 3.03 5.58 -5.12
C ASN A 66 3.11 6.48 -3.88
N ASN A 67 4.31 7.02 -3.64
CA ASN A 67 4.65 7.84 -2.48
C ASN A 67 3.79 9.10 -2.36
N ASP A 68 3.21 9.59 -3.45
CA ASP A 68 2.41 10.81 -3.46
C ASP A 68 1.12 10.67 -2.65
N PHE A 69 0.57 9.46 -2.54
CA PHE A 69 -0.57 9.20 -1.65
C PHE A 69 -0.23 9.41 -0.17
N PHE A 70 1.02 9.12 0.23
CA PHE A 70 1.48 9.37 1.60
C PHE A 70 1.87 10.84 1.80
N LYS A 71 2.66 11.39 0.85
CA LYS A 71 3.20 12.74 0.93
C LYS A 71 2.11 13.81 0.91
N TYR A 72 1.08 13.61 0.08
CA TYR A 72 -0.01 14.58 -0.09
C TYR A 72 -1.33 14.13 0.54
N ARG A 73 -1.29 13.17 1.49
CA ARG A 73 -2.47 12.58 2.14
C ARG A 73 -3.52 13.62 2.57
N THR A 74 -3.08 14.73 3.15
CA THR A 74 -3.99 15.75 3.69
C THR A 74 -4.74 16.47 2.58
N ALA A 75 -4.05 16.78 1.48
CA ALA A 75 -4.66 17.44 0.32
C ALA A 75 -5.59 16.46 -0.42
N LEU A 76 -5.17 15.20 -0.59
CA LEU A 76 -5.98 14.18 -1.24
C LEU A 76 -7.24 13.83 -0.42
N ARG A 77 -7.13 13.77 0.92
CA ARG A 77 -8.30 13.58 1.81
C ARG A 77 -9.35 14.68 1.67
N ALA A 78 -8.90 15.92 1.49
CA ALA A 78 -9.76 17.10 1.35
C ALA A 78 -10.34 17.27 -0.07
N ALA A 79 -9.84 16.51 -1.05
CA ALA A 79 -10.24 16.66 -2.45
C ALA A 79 -11.67 16.18 -2.76
N ALA A 80 -12.24 15.33 -1.91
CA ALA A 80 -13.62 14.87 -2.04
C ALA A 80 -14.31 14.85 -0.66
N PRO A 81 -15.66 14.98 -0.62
CA PRO A 81 -16.43 14.76 0.60
C PRO A 81 -16.16 13.40 1.24
N ALA A 82 -16.28 13.31 2.57
CA ALA A 82 -15.92 12.09 3.31
C ALA A 82 -16.80 10.88 2.96
N ASP A 83 -18.06 11.11 2.59
CA ASP A 83 -19.06 10.09 2.26
C ASP A 83 -19.10 9.72 0.78
N ALA A 84 -18.39 10.46 -0.07
CA ALA A 84 -18.34 10.27 -1.52
C ALA A 84 -17.73 8.93 -1.90
N LEU A 85 -18.38 8.23 -2.83
CA LEU A 85 -17.85 7.01 -3.43
C LEU A 85 -16.84 7.36 -4.51
N CYS A 86 -15.63 6.83 -4.40
CA CYS A 86 -14.51 7.17 -5.26
C CYS A 86 -14.00 5.96 -6.03
N ILE A 87 -13.67 6.13 -7.30
CA ILE A 87 -12.84 5.20 -8.07
C ILE A 87 -11.38 5.49 -7.72
N MET A 88 -10.59 4.47 -7.42
CA MET A 88 -9.22 4.57 -6.97
C MET A 88 -8.34 3.65 -7.81
N LEU A 89 -7.31 4.21 -8.45
CA LEU A 89 -6.43 3.44 -9.33
C LEU A 89 -5.17 2.95 -8.63
N ASN A 90 -4.61 1.90 -9.22
CA ASN A 90 -3.31 1.30 -8.94
C ASN A 90 -3.06 0.84 -7.50
N ASP A 91 -4.12 0.46 -6.79
CA ASP A 91 -3.99 -0.18 -5.47
C ASP A 91 -4.04 -1.71 -5.55
N HIS A 92 -2.90 -2.34 -5.78
CA HIS A 92 -2.77 -3.80 -5.80
C HIS A 92 -3.07 -4.48 -4.45
N THR A 93 -3.10 -3.73 -3.35
CA THR A 93 -3.43 -4.27 -2.02
C THR A 93 -4.93 -4.24 -1.74
N ASN A 94 -5.68 -3.39 -2.43
CA ASN A 94 -7.08 -3.03 -2.16
C ASN A 94 -7.33 -2.25 -0.85
N TYR A 95 -6.28 -1.79 -0.15
CA TYR A 95 -6.43 -1.18 1.17
C TYR A 95 -5.58 0.08 1.39
N ILE A 96 -4.42 0.22 0.73
CA ILE A 96 -3.50 1.32 0.99
C ILE A 96 -4.09 2.67 0.57
N VAL A 97 -4.50 2.82 -0.68
CA VAL A 97 -5.08 4.08 -1.19
C VAL A 97 -6.29 4.53 -0.38
N PRO A 98 -7.34 3.71 -0.20
CA PRO A 98 -8.54 4.13 0.51
C PRO A 98 -8.23 4.53 1.95
N TYR A 99 -7.27 3.84 2.58
CA TYR A 99 -6.77 4.22 3.91
C TYR A 99 -6.00 5.56 3.90
N GLN A 100 -5.13 5.78 2.92
CA GLN A 100 -4.37 7.04 2.83
C GLN A 100 -5.26 8.24 2.55
N ILE A 101 -6.26 8.11 1.67
CA ILE A 101 -7.14 9.22 1.27
C ILE A 101 -8.43 9.31 2.09
N ASP A 102 -8.66 8.35 3.00
CA ASP A 102 -9.85 8.27 3.85
C ASP A 102 -11.15 8.34 3.03
N LYS A 103 -11.26 7.45 2.03
CA LYS A 103 -12.41 7.31 1.14
C LYS A 103 -12.75 5.85 0.93
N ARG A 104 -14.01 5.61 0.57
CA ARG A 104 -14.54 4.31 0.17
C ARG A 104 -14.86 4.31 -1.32
N GLY A 105 -14.88 3.12 -1.93
CA GLY A 105 -15.35 2.95 -3.29
C GLY A 105 -14.65 1.80 -4.01
N TYR A 106 -14.31 2.01 -5.27
CA TYR A 106 -13.93 0.97 -6.22
C TYR A 106 -12.44 1.03 -6.52
N LEU A 107 -11.77 -0.11 -6.48
CA LEU A 107 -10.32 -0.21 -6.62
C LEU A 107 -9.95 -0.93 -7.91
N PHE A 108 -8.92 -0.41 -8.56
CA PHE A 108 -8.38 -0.93 -9.79
C PHE A 108 -6.87 -1.06 -9.69
N THR A 109 -6.29 -1.96 -10.49
CA THR A 109 -4.87 -2.31 -10.41
C THR A 109 -4.25 -2.33 -11.81
N GLY A 110 -3.04 -1.79 -11.95
CA GLY A 110 -2.23 -1.95 -13.16
C GLY A 110 -2.76 -1.20 -14.39
N ASP A 111 -3.22 0.03 -14.20
CA ASP A 111 -3.79 0.90 -15.25
C ASP A 111 -5.01 0.31 -15.95
N GLN A 112 -5.68 -0.65 -15.31
CA GLN A 112 -6.86 -1.31 -15.83
C GLN A 112 -8.11 -0.62 -15.32
N LEU A 113 -8.67 0.30 -16.10
CA LEU A 113 -10.01 0.82 -15.87
C LEU A 113 -10.80 0.83 -17.20
N PRO A 114 -11.66 -0.18 -17.44
CA PRO A 114 -12.52 -0.20 -18.61
C PRO A 114 -13.49 0.98 -18.61
N ALA A 115 -13.62 1.68 -19.74
CA ALA A 115 -14.44 2.89 -19.84
C ALA A 115 -15.94 2.62 -19.64
N ASP A 116 -16.42 1.46 -20.08
CA ASP A 116 -17.79 0.98 -19.85
C ASP A 116 -18.08 0.79 -18.35
N TRP A 117 -17.09 0.36 -17.58
CA TRP A 117 -17.24 0.22 -16.12
C TRP A 117 -17.34 1.57 -15.42
N VAL A 118 -16.70 2.63 -15.94
CA VAL A 118 -16.84 3.99 -15.40
C VAL A 118 -18.28 4.47 -15.52
N ALA A 119 -18.92 4.22 -16.67
CA ALA A 119 -20.34 4.54 -16.86
C ALA A 119 -21.23 3.82 -15.84
N ASP A 120 -21.04 2.52 -15.65
CA ASP A 120 -21.82 1.76 -14.66
C ASP A 120 -21.53 2.21 -13.22
N MET A 121 -20.29 2.54 -12.90
CA MET A 121 -19.90 3.08 -11.60
C MET A 121 -20.61 4.40 -11.28
N ILE A 122 -20.75 5.28 -12.26
CA ILE A 122 -21.47 6.54 -12.06
C ILE A 122 -22.99 6.27 -11.99
N ASN A 123 -23.52 5.48 -12.91
CA ASN A 123 -24.98 5.35 -13.12
C ASN A 123 -25.69 4.44 -12.13
N ARG A 124 -25.01 3.38 -11.66
CA ARG A 124 -25.58 2.33 -10.80
C ARG A 124 -24.97 2.34 -9.41
N PHE A 125 -23.68 2.64 -9.32
CA PHE A 125 -22.90 2.54 -8.09
C PHE A 125 -22.54 3.90 -7.49
N GLU A 126 -23.07 4.99 -8.06
CA GLU A 126 -23.00 6.35 -7.53
C GLU A 126 -21.57 6.84 -7.23
N ALA A 127 -20.58 6.41 -8.03
CA ALA A 127 -19.24 6.95 -7.97
C ALA A 127 -19.23 8.43 -8.39
N GLN A 128 -18.56 9.26 -7.60
CA GLN A 128 -18.56 10.73 -7.75
C GLN A 128 -17.19 11.29 -8.09
N TYR A 129 -16.11 10.62 -7.68
CA TYR A 129 -14.74 11.08 -7.89
C TYR A 129 -13.86 9.94 -8.39
N LEU A 130 -12.78 10.28 -9.08
CA LEU A 130 -11.75 9.34 -9.50
C LEU A 130 -10.38 9.86 -9.07
N TYR A 131 -9.63 9.01 -8.37
CA TYR A 131 -8.25 9.23 -7.95
C TYR A 131 -7.35 8.38 -8.84
N SER A 132 -6.48 9.06 -9.58
CA SER A 132 -5.60 8.41 -10.54
C SER A 132 -4.17 8.92 -10.41
N ASP A 133 -3.24 7.98 -10.47
CA ASP A 133 -1.82 8.25 -10.68
C ASP A 133 -1.34 7.79 -12.07
N SER A 134 -2.27 7.52 -12.98
CA SER A 134 -2.00 6.93 -14.29
C SER A 134 -2.46 7.84 -15.42
N ARG A 135 -1.49 8.35 -16.19
CA ARG A 135 -1.80 9.09 -17.42
C ARG A 135 -2.34 8.21 -18.53
N ILE A 136 -2.03 6.92 -18.50
CA ILE A 136 -2.61 5.95 -19.44
C ILE A 136 -4.13 5.92 -19.29
N VAL A 137 -4.63 5.99 -18.04
CA VAL A 137 -6.06 6.00 -17.77
C VAL A 137 -6.65 7.41 -17.92
N ASP A 138 -6.00 8.43 -17.36
CA ASP A 138 -6.51 9.80 -17.37
C ASP A 138 -6.66 10.40 -18.77
N GLU A 139 -5.72 10.08 -19.65
CA GLU A 139 -5.63 10.66 -21.00
C GLU A 139 -6.33 9.77 -22.03
N ASN A 140 -6.85 8.60 -21.63
CA ASN A 140 -7.67 7.77 -22.49
C ASN A 140 -9.00 8.49 -22.77
N PRO A 141 -9.29 8.87 -24.04
CA PRO A 141 -10.50 9.62 -24.37
C PRO A 141 -11.80 8.94 -23.93
N ALA A 142 -11.81 7.60 -23.91
CA ALA A 142 -12.98 6.82 -23.50
C ALA A 142 -13.28 6.95 -21.99
N VAL A 143 -12.26 7.13 -21.16
CA VAL A 143 -12.39 7.34 -19.71
C VAL A 143 -12.57 8.84 -19.41
N ALA A 144 -11.75 9.68 -20.05
CA ALA A 144 -11.78 11.13 -19.89
C ALA A 144 -13.13 11.75 -20.27
N PHE A 145 -13.90 11.11 -21.16
CA PHE A 145 -15.27 11.50 -21.47
C PHE A 145 -16.16 11.63 -20.22
N TYR A 146 -15.91 10.84 -19.17
CA TYR A 146 -16.70 10.85 -17.93
C TYR A 146 -16.22 11.87 -16.90
N PHE A 147 -15.12 12.57 -17.15
CA PHE A 147 -14.62 13.60 -16.25
C PHE A 147 -15.41 14.90 -16.47
N ASP A 148 -15.82 15.52 -15.37
CA ASP A 148 -16.37 16.86 -15.38
C ASP A 148 -15.24 17.88 -15.34
N HIS A 149 -14.47 17.90 -14.25
CA HIS A 149 -13.29 18.75 -14.11
C HIS A 149 -12.25 18.16 -13.15
N LEU A 150 -11.03 18.67 -13.24
CA LEU A 150 -9.93 18.36 -12.33
C LEU A 150 -10.12 19.13 -11.01
N VAL A 151 -10.19 18.40 -9.89
CA VAL A 151 -10.38 18.97 -8.54
C VAL A 151 -9.04 19.31 -7.92
N VAL A 152 -8.08 18.39 -7.99
CA VAL A 152 -6.72 18.63 -7.48
C VAL A 152 -5.68 17.81 -8.25
N GLU A 153 -4.48 18.38 -8.39
CA GLU A 153 -3.28 17.68 -8.85
C GLU A 153 -2.17 17.86 -7.81
N LYS A 154 -1.62 16.74 -7.31
CA LYS A 154 -0.54 16.71 -6.33
C LYS A 154 0.47 15.62 -6.69
N GLY A 155 1.65 16.05 -7.14
CA GLY A 155 2.64 15.14 -7.69
C GLY A 155 2.07 14.45 -8.93
N SER A 156 2.12 13.12 -8.95
CA SER A 156 1.54 12.27 -9.99
C SER A 156 0.03 12.05 -9.82
N VAL A 157 -0.53 12.27 -8.64
CA VAL A 157 -1.95 11.98 -8.36
C VAL A 157 -2.85 13.13 -8.82
N ARG A 158 -3.86 12.80 -9.63
CA ARG A 158 -4.95 13.67 -10.05
C ARG A 158 -6.27 13.16 -9.50
N VAL A 159 -7.11 14.09 -9.06
CA VAL A 159 -8.47 13.81 -8.60
C VAL A 159 -9.44 14.52 -9.53
N TYR A 160 -10.32 13.76 -10.14
CA TYR A 160 -11.35 14.26 -11.05
C TYR A 160 -12.72 14.12 -10.41
N GLN A 161 -13.55 15.13 -10.57
CA GLN A 161 -14.99 14.98 -10.35
C GLN A 161 -15.58 14.28 -11.58
N LEU A 162 -16.41 13.27 -11.34
CA LEU A 162 -17.10 12.55 -12.39
C LEU A 162 -18.39 13.27 -12.76
N LYS A 163 -18.76 13.20 -14.04
CA LYS A 163 -20.05 13.72 -14.52
C LYS A 163 -21.21 13.05 -13.78
N SER A 164 -22.30 13.77 -13.60
CA SER A 164 -23.51 13.19 -13.04
C SER A 164 -24.22 12.27 -14.04
N LYS A 165 -25.04 11.35 -13.54
CA LYS A 165 -25.87 10.44 -14.35
C LYS A 165 -26.67 11.13 -15.46
N SER A 166 -27.19 12.32 -15.20
CA SER A 166 -27.96 13.11 -16.18
C SER A 166 -27.11 13.63 -17.33
N ALA A 167 -25.81 13.87 -17.11
CA ALA A 167 -24.89 14.39 -18.12
C ALA A 167 -24.30 13.31 -19.04
N ILE A 168 -24.45 12.03 -18.69
CA ILE A 168 -23.90 10.88 -19.45
C ILE A 168 -24.99 10.22 -20.31
N THR A 169 -26.26 10.38 -19.96
CA THR A 169 -27.39 9.70 -20.64
C THR A 169 -27.98 10.53 -21.80
N GLN A 170 -27.35 11.65 -22.17
CA GLN A 170 -27.69 12.45 -23.36
C GLN A 170 -26.82 12.04 -24.54
#